data_AF-A0A830E4C3-F1
#
_entry.id   AF-A0A830E4C3-F1
#
_cell.length_a   1.000
_cell.length_b   1.000
_cell.length_c   1.000
_cell.angle_alpha   90.00
_cell.angle_beta   90.00
_cell.angle_gamma   90.00
#
_symmetry.space_group_name_H-M   'P 1'
#
loop_
_entity.id
_entity.type
_entity.pdbx_description
1 polymer ?
#
loop_
_entity_poly.entity_id
_entity_poly.type
_entity_poly.pdbx_seq_one_letter_code
_entity_poly.pdbx_strand_id
1 'polypeptide(L)' 'MSRNVTVSVSMPIEMVDDIEEIAKVHKMSRAGYIRHLIRQAPDSPFRVPEHKLTDEAPAEA' A
#
# COMPACT_ATOMS: atom_id res chain seq x y z
N MET A 1 -22.46 -3.20 9.49
CA MET A 1 -22.50 -4.28 8.48
C MET A 1 -21.23 -4.21 7.64
N SER A 2 -20.48 -5.30 7.52
CA SER A 2 -19.23 -5.36 6.76
C SER A 2 -19.53 -5.96 5.39
N ARG A 3 -19.23 -5.26 4.29
CA ARG A 3 -19.26 -5.83 2.94
C ARG A 3 -17.84 -6.22 2.55
N ASN A 4 -17.65 -7.47 2.13
CA ASN A 4 -16.42 -7.89 1.49
C ASN A 4 -16.47 -7.52 0.00
N VAL A 5 -15.37 -7.02 -0.53
CA VAL A 5 -15.23 -6.70 -1.95
C VAL A 5 -13.90 -7.26 -2.40
N THR A 6 -13.92 -8.11 -3.42
CA THR A 6 -12.72 -8.65 -4.07
C THR A 6 -12.40 -7.77 -5.26
N VAL A 7 -11.16 -7.28 -5.34
CA VAL A 7 -10.66 -6.48 -6.45
C VAL A 7 -9.52 -7.25 -7.10
N SER A 8 -9.64 -7.53 -8.40
CA SER A 8 -8.58 -8.13 -9.22
C SER A 8 -8.00 -7.05 -10.13
N VAL A 9 -6.69 -6.83 -10.04
CA VAL A 9 -5.98 -5.86 -10.86
C VAL A 9 -4.89 -6.61 -11.62
N SER A 10 -4.89 -6.47 -12.95
CA SER A 10 -3.80 -6.95 -13.79
C SER A 10 -2.73 -5.88 -13.86
N MET A 11 -1.49 -6.27 -13.53
CA MET A 11 -0.32 -5.38 -13.56
C MET A 11 0.90 -6.18 -14.04
N PRO A 12 1.91 -5.50 -14.62
CA PRO A 12 3.18 -6.13 -14.97
C PRO A 12 3.83 -6.80 -13.76
N ILE A 13 4.57 -7.89 -14.00
CA ILE A 13 5.26 -8.65 -12.95
C ILE A 13 6.21 -7.75 -12.16
N GLU A 14 6.96 -6.88 -12.85
CA GLU A 14 7.90 -5.95 -12.22
C GLU A 14 7.23 -5.06 -11.16
N MET A 15 6.01 -4.57 -11.41
CA MET A 15 5.26 -3.78 -10.43
C MET A 15 4.81 -4.62 -9.22
N VAL A 16 4.51 -5.91 -9.42
CA VAL A 16 4.15 -6.81 -8.33
C VAL A 16 5.35 -7.07 -7.43
N ASP A 17 6.53 -7.29 -8.02
CA ASP A 17 7.78 -7.48 -7.30
C ASP A 17 8.13 -6.23 -6.47
N ASP A 18 8.04 -5.03 -7.07
CA ASP A 18 8.26 -3.76 -6.36
C ASP A 18 7.31 -3.61 -5.16
N ILE A 19 6.02 -3.90 -5.37
CA ILE A 19 5.01 -3.86 -4.31
C ILE A 19 5.36 -4.84 -3.18
N GLU A 20 5.81 -6.05 -3.50
CA GLU A 20 6.16 -7.06 -2.51
C GLU A 20 7.43 -6.72 -1.73
N GLU A 21 8.42 -6.13 -2.40
CA GLU A 21 9.65 -5.66 -1.77
C GLU A 21 9.37 -4.55 -0.77
N ILE A 22 8.67 -3.49 -1.19
CA ILE A 22 8.37 -2.35 -0.32
C ILE A 22 7.40 -2.75 0.80
N ALA A 23 6.44 -3.64 0.52
CA ALA A 23 5.57 -4.19 1.58
C ALA A 23 6.39 -4.91 2.68
N LYS A 24 7.46 -5.63 2.33
CA LYS A 24 8.36 -6.25 3.32
C LYS A 24 9.10 -5.21 4.16
N VAL A 25 9.59 -4.13 3.53
CA VAL A 25 10.28 -3.03 4.24
C VAL A 25 9.37 -2.45 5.33
N HIS A 26 8.11 -2.19 5.00
CA HIS A 26 7.12 -1.67 5.95
C HIS A 26 6.45 -2.75 6.83
N LYS A 27 6.91 -4.01 6.78
CA LYS A 27 6.36 -5.15 7.53
C LYS A 27 4.84 -5.32 7.33
N MET A 28 4.34 -5.00 6.13
CA MET A 28 2.93 -5.14 5.75
C MET A 28 2.72 -6.34 4.84
N SER A 29 1.52 -6.93 4.88
CA SER A 29 1.10 -7.84 3.81
C SER A 29 0.91 -7.06 2.51
N ARG A 30 1.14 -7.70 1.37
CA ARG A 30 0.89 -7.10 0.03
C ARG A 30 -0.47 -6.41 -0.06
N ALA A 31 -1.53 -7.09 0.36
CA ALA A 31 -2.88 -6.52 0.36
C ALA A 31 -3.05 -5.37 1.38
N GLY A 32 -2.35 -5.41 2.51
CA GLY A 32 -2.31 -4.31 3.48
C GLY A 32 -1.65 -3.08 2.90
N TYR A 33 -0.50 -3.25 2.25
CA TYR A 33 0.25 -2.20 1.58
C TYR A 33 -0.55 -1.56 0.43
N ILE A 34 -1.15 -2.37 -0.45
CA ILE A 34 -2.01 -1.86 -1.52
C ILE A 34 -3.19 -1.06 -0.96
N ARG A 35 -3.85 -1.55 0.09
CA ARG A 35 -4.93 -0.78 0.75
C ARG A 35 -4.44 0.52 1.36
N HIS A 36 -3.23 0.53 1.91
CA HIS A 36 -2.62 1.73 2.47
C HIS A 36 -2.33 2.77 1.36
N LEU A 37 -1.71 2.34 0.26
CA LEU A 37 -1.49 3.19 -0.92
C LEU A 37 -2.79 3.76 -1.47
N ILE A 38 -3.83 2.93 -1.61
CA ILE A 38 -5.15 3.39 -2.06
C ILE A 38 -5.69 4.47 -1.12
N ARG A 39 -5.51 4.36 0.19
CA ARG A 39 -5.96 5.38 1.16
C ARG A 39 -5.08 6.64 1.15
N GLN A 40 -3.81 6.51 0.80
CA GLN A 40 -2.86 7.63 0.73
C GLN A 40 -3.02 8.43 -0.58
N ALA A 41 -3.59 7.84 -1.64
CA ALA A 41 -3.80 8.52 -2.91
C ALA A 41 -4.65 9.80 -2.74
N PRO A 42 -4.29 10.91 -3.42
CA PRO A 42 -4.93 12.22 -3.21
C PRO A 42 -6.42 12.21 -3.61
N ASP A 43 -6.77 11.46 -4.65
CA ASP A 43 -8.15 11.32 -5.13
C ASP A 43 -8.90 10.17 -4.47
N SER A 44 -8.32 9.61 -3.41
CA SER A 44 -8.93 8.51 -2.68
C SER A 44 -10.18 9.00 -1.94
N PRO A 45 -11.32 8.30 -2.04
CA PRO A 45 -12.49 8.61 -1.23
C PRO A 45 -12.34 8.14 0.23
N PHE A 46 -11.22 7.51 0.58
CA PHE A 46 -10.98 6.96 1.91
C PHE A 46 -10.21 7.95 2.79
N ARG A 47 -10.31 7.77 4.12
CA ARG A 47 -9.48 8.56 5.06
C ARG A 47 -8.00 8.24 4.84
N VAL A 48 -7.22 9.29 4.65
CA VAL A 48 -5.76 9.24 4.58
C VAL A 48 -5.22 8.62 5.88
N PRO A 49 -4.31 7.63 5.80
CA PRO A 49 -3.70 7.04 6.99
C PRO A 49 -2.84 8.07 7.73
N GLU A 50 -2.77 7.95 9.06
CA GLU A 50 -2.01 8.88 9.93
C GLU A 50 -0.50 8.86 9.63
N HIS A 51 0.03 7.70 9.26
CA HIS A 51 1.39 7.53 8.76
C HIS A 51 1.35 7.39 7.24
N LYS A 52 2.10 8.24 6.54
CA LYS A 52 2.33 8.11 5.11
C LYS A 52 3.59 7.28 4.89
N LEU A 53 3.54 6.35 3.95
CA LEU A 53 4.70 5.52 3.60
C LEU A 53 5.85 6.35 2.98
N THR A 54 5.55 7.57 2.52
CA THR A 54 6.53 8.53 1.99
C THR A 54 7.22 9.37 3.06
N ASP A 55 6.74 9.35 4.31
CA ASP A 55 7.30 10.15 5.40
C ASP A 55 8.39 9.40 6.19
N GLU A 56 8.66 8.13 5.88
CA GLU A 56 9.67 7.33 6.56
C GLU A 56 10.60 6.63 5.56
N ALA A 57 11.64 7.33 5.13
CA ALA A 57 12.93 6.69 5.00
C ALA A 57 13.61 6.83 6.37
N PRO A 58 13.80 5.75 7.15
CA PRO A 58 14.84 5.78 8.15
C PRO A 58 16.16 5.77 7.37
N ALA A 59 16.62 6.97 7.03
CA ALA A 59 18.01 7.24 6.77
C ALA A 59 18.73 7.22 8.12
N GLU A 60 19.13 6.05 8.61
CA GLU A 60 20.16 5.90 9.65
C GLU A 60 20.95 4.63 9.28
N ALA A 61 22.12 4.77 8.63
CA ALA A 61 23.44 5.09 9.18
C ALA A 61 24.18 3.84 9.69
#